data_AF-A0A6B3FMP0-F1
#
_entry.id   AF-A0A6B3FMP0-F1
#
_cell.length_a   1.000
_cell.length_b   1.000
_cell.length_c   1.000
_cell.angle_alpha   90.00
_cell.angle_beta   90.00
_cell.angle_gamma   90.00
#
_symmetry.space_group_name_H-M   'P 1'
#
loop_
_entity.id
_entity.type
_entity.pdbx_description
1 polymer ?
#
loop_
_entity_poly.entity_id
_entity_poly.type
_entity_poly.pdbx_seq_one_letter_code
_entity_poly.pdbx_strand_id
1 'polypeptide(L)'
;FVADMSHELRTPLTAITAVAEVLEDEADTLDPMIAPAVHLVVSETRRLNDLVENLMEVTRFDAGTARLVLDDVDVADQVTACIDARAWLDAVHLD
;
A
#
# COMPACT_ATOMS: atom_id res chain seq x y z
N PHE A 1 -3.05 -22.96 -0.66
CA PHE A 1 -3.99 -22.37 0.33
C PHE A 1 -3.80 -20.87 0.45
N VAL A 2 -2.71 -20.38 1.06
CA VAL A 2 -2.42 -18.93 1.16
C VAL A 2 -2.31 -18.27 -0.21
N ALA A 3 -1.52 -18.86 -1.13
CA ALA A 3 -1.34 -18.34 -2.49
C ALA A 3 -2.68 -18.19 -3.23
N ASP A 4 -3.57 -19.19 -3.12
CA ASP A 4 -4.87 -19.20 -3.78
C ASP A 4 -5.80 -18.11 -3.22
N MET A 5 -5.82 -17.93 -1.89
CA MET A 5 -6.56 -16.83 -1.25
C MET A 5 -6.08 -15.44 -1.69
N SER A 6 -4.76 -15.23 -1.89
CA SER A 6 -4.28 -13.96 -2.45
C SER A 6 -4.81 -13.66 -3.83
N HIS A 7 -4.93 -14.68 -4.70
CA HIS A 7 -5.44 -14.46 -6.06
C HIS A 7 -6.94 -14.16 -6.06
N GLU A 8 -7.69 -14.77 -5.15
CA GLU A 8 -9.12 -14.51 -4.96
C GLU A 8 -9.40 -13.14 -4.33
N LEU A 9 -8.51 -12.65 -3.44
CA LEU A 9 -8.66 -11.33 -2.82
C LEU A 9 -8.14 -10.18 -3.69
N ARG A 10 -7.10 -10.41 -4.52
CA ARG A 10 -6.51 -9.35 -5.35
C ARG A 10 -7.51 -8.77 -6.34
N THR A 11 -8.27 -9.62 -7.04
CA THR A 11 -9.23 -9.18 -8.06
C THR A 11 -10.32 -8.25 -7.51
N PRO A 12 -11.08 -8.61 -6.46
CA PRO A 12 -12.11 -7.73 -5.90
C PRO A 12 -11.51 -6.47 -5.26
N LEU A 13 -10.34 -6.58 -4.62
CA LEU A 13 -9.66 -5.44 -4.02
C LEU A 13 -9.21 -4.43 -5.09
N THR A 14 -8.59 -4.89 -6.18
CA THR A 14 -8.25 -4.03 -7.33
C THR A 14 -9.48 -3.34 -7.91
N ALA A 15 -10.61 -4.04 -8.03
CA ALA A 15 -11.84 -3.43 -8.52
C ALA A 15 -12.38 -2.34 -7.59
N ILE A 16 -12.36 -2.57 -6.27
CA ILE A 16 -12.80 -1.57 -5.28
C ILE A 16 -11.85 -0.37 -5.24
N THR A 17 -10.54 -0.61 -5.30
CA THR A 17 -9.53 0.46 -5.36
C THR A 17 -9.73 1.34 -6.59
N ALA A 18 -9.94 0.75 -7.77
CA ALA A 18 -10.18 1.53 -8.99
C ALA A 18 -11.45 2.41 -8.88
N VAL A 19 -12.52 1.91 -8.25
CA VAL A 19 -13.72 2.71 -8.01
C VAL A 19 -13.45 3.81 -6.98
N ALA A 20 -12.71 3.52 -5.92
CA ALA A 20 -12.33 4.51 -4.92
C ALA A 20 -11.47 5.63 -5.51
N GLU A 21 -10.52 5.32 -6.39
CA GLU A 21 -9.71 6.30 -7.12
C GLU A 21 -10.58 7.25 -7.98
N VAL A 22 -11.55 6.70 -8.72
CA VAL A 22 -12.51 7.53 -9.49
C VAL A 22 -13.33 8.44 -8.58
N LEU A 23 -13.77 7.93 -7.43
CA LEU A 23 -14.53 8.75 -6.46
C LEU A 23 -13.66 9.85 -5.84
N GLU A 24 -12.37 9.59 -5.62
CA GLU A 24 -11.42 10.59 -5.12
C GLU A 24 -11.19 11.71 -6.15
N ASP A 25 -11.01 11.36 -7.42
CA ASP A 25 -10.84 12.32 -8.52
C ASP A 25 -12.06 13.26 -8.67
N GLU A 26 -13.25 12.75 -8.38
CA GLU A 26 -14.50 13.54 -8.44
C GLU A 26 -14.83 14.26 -7.11
N ALA A 27 -14.11 13.98 -6.01
CA ALA A 27 -14.51 14.37 -4.65
C ALA A 27 -14.72 15.88 -4.48
N ASP A 28 -13.89 16.71 -5.12
CA ASP A 28 -13.98 18.17 -5.07
C ASP A 28 -15.21 18.75 -5.79
N THR A 29 -15.85 17.95 -6.66
CA THR A 29 -17.04 18.32 -7.42
C THR A 29 -18.33 17.77 -6.83
N LEU A 30 -18.23 16.91 -5.82
CA LEU A 30 -19.38 16.32 -5.12
C LEU A 30 -20.03 17.33 -4.17
N ASP A 31 -21.26 17.00 -3.75
CA ASP A 31 -21.93 17.72 -2.66
C ASP A 31 -20.99 17.74 -1.42
N PRO A 32 -20.72 18.90 -0.81
CA PRO A 32 -19.89 19.03 0.39
C PRO A 32 -20.33 18.13 1.56
N MET A 33 -21.60 17.71 1.58
CA MET A 33 -22.12 16.78 2.58
C MET A 33 -21.72 15.31 2.30
N ILE A 34 -21.38 14.97 1.05
CA ILE A 34 -21.00 13.62 0.60
C ILE A 34 -19.48 13.45 0.55
N ALA A 35 -18.73 14.51 0.19
CA ALA A 35 -17.27 14.45 0.07
C ALA A 35 -16.54 13.83 1.29
N PRO A 36 -16.91 14.12 2.55
CA PRO A 36 -16.27 13.48 3.71
C PRO A 36 -16.46 11.96 3.75
N ALA A 37 -17.62 11.46 3.32
CA ALA A 37 -17.89 10.03 3.26
C ALA A 37 -17.07 9.36 2.16
N VAL A 38 -16.88 10.03 1.02
CA VAL A 38 -16.01 9.56 -0.07
C VAL A 38 -14.55 9.47 0.39
N HIS A 39 -14.00 10.51 1.01
CA HIS A 39 -12.63 10.46 1.53
C HIS A 39 -12.45 9.34 2.55
N LEU A 40 -13.44 9.08 3.40
CA LEU A 40 -13.41 7.95 4.33
C LEU A 40 -13.33 6.61 3.58
N VAL A 41 -14.21 6.38 2.61
CA VAL A 41 -14.21 5.14 1.80
C VAL A 41 -12.88 4.94 1.07
N VAL A 42 -12.32 6.01 0.50
CA VAL A 42 -11.00 5.96 -0.15
C VAL A 42 -9.91 5.57 0.84
N SER A 43 -9.88 6.21 2.01
CA SER A 43 -8.88 5.92 3.05
C SER A 43 -8.98 4.49 3.59
N GLU A 44 -10.20 3.98 3.81
CA GLU A 44 -10.41 2.60 4.28
C GLU A 44 -10.12 1.56 3.20
N THR A 45 -10.35 1.88 1.93
CA THR A 45 -9.98 1.01 0.79
C THR A 45 -8.47 0.85 0.69
N ARG A 46 -7.71 1.96 0.80
CA ARG A 46 -6.24 1.92 0.84
C ARG A 46 -5.74 1.11 2.04
N ARG A 47 -6.28 1.40 3.22
CA ARG A 47 -5.92 0.68 4.45
C ARG A 47 -6.22 -0.82 4.36
N LEU A 48 -7.34 -1.20 3.77
CA LEU A 48 -7.67 -2.60 3.53
C LEU A 48 -6.64 -3.25 2.59
N ASN A 49 -6.22 -2.54 1.54
CA ASN A 49 -5.19 -3.02 0.63
C ASN A 49 -3.89 -3.32 1.37
N ASP A 50 -3.42 -2.37 2.19
CA ASP A 50 -2.21 -2.54 3.00
C ASP A 50 -2.33 -3.73 3.96
N LEU A 51 -3.48 -3.89 4.63
CA LEU A 51 -3.70 -5.01 5.55
C LEU A 51 -3.65 -6.36 4.84
N VAL A 52 -4.24 -6.45 3.64
CA VAL A 52 -4.22 -7.67 2.82
C VAL A 52 -2.78 -7.95 2.37
N GLU A 53 -2.06 -6.96 1.87
CA GLU A 53 -0.65 -7.12 1.46
C GLU A 53 0.23 -7.60 2.61
N ASN A 54 0.13 -6.97 3.78
CA ASN A 54 0.86 -7.37 4.98
C ASN A 54 0.53 -8.81 5.41
N LEU A 55 -0.76 -9.18 5.41
CA LEU A 55 -1.18 -10.54 5.71
C LEU A 55 -0.58 -11.54 4.70
N MET A 56 -0.55 -11.16 3.43
CA MET A 56 0.03 -12.00 2.38
C MET A 56 1.54 -12.18 2.55
N GLU A 57 2.23 -11.16 3.03
CA GLU A 57 3.66 -11.23 3.32
C GLU A 57 3.94 -12.17 4.50
N VAL A 58 3.26 -11.97 5.64
CA VAL A 58 3.40 -12.83 6.84
C VAL A 58 3.17 -14.29 6.50
N THR A 59 2.09 -14.57 5.75
CA THR A 59 1.74 -15.95 5.39
C THR A 59 2.73 -16.60 4.42
N ARG A 60 3.42 -15.83 3.55
CA ARG A 60 4.52 -16.34 2.71
C ARG A 60 5.76 -16.70 3.51
N PHE A 61 6.08 -15.90 4.54
CA PHE A 61 7.17 -16.18 5.48
C PHE A 61 6.87 -17.42 6.32
N ASP A 62 5.67 -17.52 6.89
CA ASP A 62 5.25 -18.67 7.70
C ASP A 62 5.24 -19.98 6.89
N ALA A 63 4.86 -19.93 5.62
CA ALA A 63 4.87 -21.09 4.73
C ALA A 63 6.28 -21.52 4.28
N GLY A 64 7.34 -20.80 4.67
CA GLY A 64 8.72 -21.06 4.22
C GLY A 64 8.93 -20.81 2.72
N THR A 65 7.97 -20.19 2.04
CA THR A 65 8.01 -19.89 0.60
C THR A 65 8.74 -18.59 0.27
N ALA A 66 8.96 -17.72 1.26
CA ALA A 66 9.82 -16.56 1.12
C ALA A 66 11.27 -17.02 0.95
N ARG A 67 11.81 -16.90 -0.27
CA ARG A 67 13.19 -17.28 -0.58
C ARG A 67 14.09 -16.06 -0.41
N LEU A 68 15.03 -16.12 0.53
CA LEU A 68 16.10 -15.13 0.64
C LEU A 68 17.03 -15.27 -0.57
N VAL A 69 17.20 -14.18 -1.30
CA VAL A 69 18.20 -14.05 -2.37
C VAL A 69 19.26 -13.10 -1.85
N LEU A 70 20.47 -13.63 -1.63
CA LEU A 70 21.61 -12.83 -1.19
C LEU A 70 22.25 -12.16 -2.41
N ASP A 71 22.56 -10.88 -2.27
CA ASP A 71 23.25 -10.09 -3.30
C ASP A 71 24.17 -9.06 -2.62
N ASP A 72 25.21 -8.64 -3.33
CA ASP A 72 26.06 -7.53 -2.90
C ASP A 72 25.33 -6.21 -3.20
N VAL A 73 25.03 -5.45 -2.16
CA VAL A 73 24.29 -4.18 -2.27
C VAL A 73 25.09 -3.02 -1.72
N ASP A 74 24.98 -1.86 -2.38
CA ASP A 74 25.44 -0.60 -1.80
C ASP A 74 24.42 -0.13 -0.76
N VAL A 75 24.83 -0.17 0.51
CA VAL A 75 23.97 0.22 1.64
C VAL A 75 23.56 1.70 1.55
N ALA A 76 24.43 2.58 1.04
CA ALA A 76 24.11 4.00 0.90
C ALA A 76 23.00 4.22 -0.14
N ASP A 77 23.04 3.49 -1.25
CA ASP A 77 21.98 3.54 -2.27
C ASP A 77 20.65 3.00 -1.72
N GLN A 78 20.68 1.91 -0.94
CA GLN A 78 19.45 1.35 -0.33
C GLN A 78 18.82 2.33 0.67
N VAL A 79 19.64 2.99 1.48
CA VAL A 79 19.15 4.00 2.44
C VAL A 79 18.57 5.20 1.71
N THR A 80 19.24 5.68 0.66
CA THR A 80 18.75 6.80 -0.17
C THR A 80 17.40 6.48 -0.79
N ALA A 81 17.27 5.29 -1.41
CA ALA A 81 16.00 4.84 -1.99
C ALA A 81 14.86 4.78 -0.95
N CYS A 82 15.14 4.39 0.29
CA CYS A 82 14.15 4.37 1.37
C CYS A 82 13.68 5.78 1.78
N ILE A 83 14.57 6.77 1.74
CA ILE A 83 14.29 8.17 2.05
C ILE A 83 13.43 8.77 0.93
N ASP A 84 13.82 8.53 -0.32
CA ASP A 84 13.10 9.02 -1.51
C ASP A 84 11.67 8.47 -1.57
N ALA A 85 11.48 7.18 -1.32
CA ALA A 85 10.17 6.54 -1.32
C ALA A 85 9.21 7.13 -0.25
N ARG A 86 9.75 7.68 0.84
CA ARG A 86 8.98 8.35 1.90
C ARG A 86 8.84 9.86 1.67
N ALA A 87 9.39 10.38 0.57
CA ALA A 87 9.47 11.80 0.28
C ALA A 87 10.07 12.63 1.44
N TRP A 88 11.03 12.04 2.16
CA TRP A 88 11.74 12.72 3.24
C TRP A 88 12.84 13.61 2.66
N LEU A 89 12.42 14.74 2.10
CA LEU A 89 13.31 15.70 1.43
C LEU A 89 13.86 16.76 2.39
N ASP A 90 13.32 16.83 3.62
CA ASP A 90 13.71 17.85 4.59
C ASP A 90 14.95 17.44 5.40
N ALA A 91 15.82 18.41 5.65
CA ALA A 91 17.01 18.22 6.47
C ALA A 91 16.64 17.96 7.93
N VAL A 92 16.85 16.74 8.40
CA VAL A 92 16.73 16.39 9.82
C VAL A 92 17.83 17.11 10.60
N HIS A 93 17.46 18.11 11.39
CA HIS A 93 18.38 18.76 12.32
C HIS A 93 18.52 17.87 13.55
N LEU A 94 19.75 17.46 13.85
CA LEU A 94 20.10 16.79 15.09
C LEU A 94 20.62 17.88 16.06
N ASP A 95 19.90 18.08 17.17
CA ASP A 95 20.38 18.88 18.30
C ASP A 95 21.58 18.21 19.00
#